data_AF-A0A2N5C3J1-F1
#
_entry.id   AF-A0A2N5C3J1-F1
#
_cell.length_a   1.000
_cell.length_b   1.000
_cell.length_c   1.000
_cell.angle_alpha   90.00
_cell.angle_beta   90.00
_cell.angle_gamma   90.00
#
_symmetry.space_group_name_H-M   'P 1'
#
loop_
_entity.id
_entity.type
_entity.pdbx_description
1 polymer ?
#
loop_
_entity_poly.entity_id
_entity_poly.type
_entity_poly.pdbx_seq_one_letter_code
_entity_poly.pdbx_strand_id
1 'polypeptide(L)'
;MAKLNLNGRMPVGDYIWSMGRTIDGLAWIGTSIASLVLAIGLLLGVSLAPLRYTDDASAITALLLYPVLSFVLVVRARYVSQSAWFGVLICCALFFGLHFYKGRIPTLYDAVRVVKCAFRSCPTP
;
A
#
# COMPACT_ATOMS: atom_id res chain seq x y z
N MET A 1 6.59 17.44 -13.53
CA MET A 1 6.39 16.22 -12.70
C MET A 1 7.75 15.58 -12.48
N ALA A 2 8.18 15.37 -11.23
CA ALA A 2 9.46 14.75 -10.93
C ALA A 2 9.45 13.28 -11.37
N LYS A 3 10.44 12.87 -12.18
CA LYS A 3 10.60 11.51 -12.71
C LYS A 3 11.63 10.78 -11.85
N LEU A 4 11.20 9.76 -11.10
CA LEU A 4 12.11 8.91 -10.32
C LEU A 4 12.87 7.98 -11.27
N ASN A 5 14.19 8.09 -11.29
CA ASN A 5 15.06 7.25 -12.10
C ASN A 5 15.51 6.05 -11.24
N LEU A 6 14.93 4.87 -11.50
CA LEU A 6 15.20 3.64 -10.74
C LEU A 6 16.49 2.92 -11.16
N ASN A 7 17.37 3.58 -11.94
CA ASN A 7 18.63 3.01 -12.39
C ASN A 7 19.59 2.85 -11.19
N GLY A 8 19.64 1.61 -10.68
CA GLY A 8 20.60 0.98 -9.78
C GLY A 8 21.48 1.88 -8.91
N ARG A 9 21.28 1.76 -7.58
CA ARG A 9 22.07 2.31 -6.45
C ARG A 9 21.55 3.60 -5.79
N MET A 10 20.25 3.85 -5.80
CA MET A 10 19.68 4.89 -4.93
C MET A 10 19.50 4.34 -3.50
N PRO A 11 20.02 5.00 -2.45
CA PRO A 11 19.73 4.65 -1.07
C PRO A 11 18.21 4.71 -0.81
N VAL A 12 17.70 3.79 0.01
CA VAL A 12 16.26 3.72 0.31
C VAL A 12 15.74 5.02 0.92
N GLY A 13 16.56 5.70 1.74
CA GLY A 13 16.23 7.00 2.32
C GLY A 13 16.00 8.08 1.25
N ASP A 14 16.91 8.18 0.28
CA ASP A 14 16.81 9.15 -0.81
C ASP A 14 15.63 8.83 -1.74
N TYR A 15 15.35 7.53 -1.94
CA TYR A 15 14.19 7.08 -2.68
C TYR A 15 12.89 7.50 -1.98
N ILE A 16 12.77 7.27 -0.67
CA ILE A 16 11.59 7.66 0.11
C ILE A 16 11.41 9.19 0.08
N TRP A 17 12.50 9.94 0.25
CA TRP A 17 12.48 11.40 0.18
C TRP A 17 12.01 11.91 -1.19
N SER A 18 12.53 11.34 -2.27
CA SER A 18 12.12 11.67 -3.63
C SER A 18 10.67 11.25 -3.91
N MET A 19 10.28 10.06 -3.46
CA MET A 19 8.93 9.53 -3.56
C MET A 19 7.92 10.43 -2.85
N GLY A 20 8.25 10.96 -1.66
CA GLY A 20 7.40 11.91 -0.94
C GLY A 20 7.07 13.21 -1.70
N ARG A 21 7.80 13.52 -2.78
CA ARG A 21 7.54 14.68 -3.66
C ARG A 21 6.76 14.32 -4.92
N THR A 22 6.34 13.06 -5.07
CA THR A 22 5.56 12.57 -6.20
C THR A 22 4.12 12.29 -5.81
N ILE A 23 3.19 12.37 -6.78
CA ILE A 23 1.75 12.30 -6.50
C ILE A 23 1.32 10.95 -5.88
N ASP A 24 1.91 9.85 -6.32
CA ASP A 24 1.70 8.51 -5.77
C ASP A 24 2.41 8.29 -4.43
N GLY A 25 3.56 8.94 -4.20
CA GLY A 25 4.17 8.94 -2.88
C GLY A 25 3.34 9.73 -1.86
N LEU A 26 2.76 10.86 -2.27
CA LEU A 26 1.80 11.61 -1.45
C LEU A 26 0.53 10.78 -1.18
N ALA A 27 0.01 10.07 -2.18
CA ALA A 27 -1.12 9.16 -2.00
C ALA A 27 -0.78 8.01 -1.04
N TRP A 28 0.43 7.45 -1.14
CA TRP A 28 0.92 6.42 -0.23
C TRP A 28 1.06 6.93 1.21
N ILE A 29 1.66 8.11 1.42
CA ILE A 29 1.78 8.74 2.74
C ILE A 29 0.38 9.01 3.32
N GLY A 30 -0.51 9.62 2.53
CA GLY A 30 -1.86 9.97 2.98
C GLY A 30 -2.68 8.75 3.39
N THR A 31 -2.67 7.69 2.58
CA THR A 31 -3.37 6.44 2.91
C THR A 31 -2.71 5.70 4.09
N SER A 32 -1.39 5.80 4.26
CA SER A 32 -0.67 5.23 5.41
C SER A 32 -1.04 5.94 6.72
N ILE A 33 -1.14 7.27 6.71
CA ILE A 33 -1.60 8.05 7.86
C ILE A 33 -3.05 7.71 8.18
N ALA A 34 -3.93 7.63 7.17
CA ALA A 34 -5.33 7.23 7.37
C ALA A 34 -5.44 5.83 7.99
N SER A 35 -4.64 4.88 7.53
CA SER A 35 -4.57 3.52 8.11
C SER A 35 -4.13 3.56 9.58
N LEU A 36 -3.13 4.37 9.91
CA LEU A 36 -2.65 4.51 11.29
C LEU A 36 -3.72 5.14 12.20
N VAL A 37 -4.42 6.17 11.72
CA VAL A 37 -5.51 6.82 12.47
C VAL A 37 -6.64 5.82 12.75
N LEU A 38 -7.02 5.00 11.77
CA LEU A 38 -8.00 3.93 11.96
C LEU A 38 -7.52 2.88 12.98
N ALA A 39 -6.23 2.53 12.98
CA ALA A 39 -5.66 1.59 13.94
C ALA A 39 -5.66 2.16 15.38
N ILE A 40 -5.29 3.43 15.53
CA ILE A 40 -5.33 4.13 16.83
C ILE A 40 -6.76 4.24 17.33
N GLY A 41 -7.72 4.58 16.46
CA GLY A 41 -9.14 4.61 16.81
C GLY A 41 -9.61 3.28 17.38
N LEU A 42 -9.31 2.17 16.70
CA LEU A 42 -9.62 0.83 17.19
C LEU A 42 -8.96 0.52 18.54
N LEU A 43 -7.69 0.85 18.72
CA LEU A 43 -6.98 0.64 19.99
C LEU A 43 -7.59 1.44 21.16
N LEU A 44 -8.20 2.58 20.87
CA LEU A 44 -8.92 3.42 21.83
C LEU A 44 -10.40 3.02 22.00
N GLY A 45 -10.86 1.96 21.33
CA GLY A 45 -12.26 1.51 21.35
C GLY A 45 -13.21 2.41 20.56
N VAL A 46 -12.69 3.31 19.71
CA VAL A 46 -13.45 4.23 18.88
C VAL A 46 -13.52 3.71 17.45
N SER A 47 -14.72 3.33 17.01
CA SER A 47 -14.96 2.92 15.63
C SER A 47 -15.04 4.15 14.70
N LEU A 48 -13.89 4.65 14.27
CA LEU A 48 -13.78 5.80 13.35
C LEU A 48 -14.38 5.54 11.96
N ALA A 49 -14.40 4.28 11.52
CA ALA A 49 -14.97 3.90 10.23
C ALA A 49 -15.44 2.43 10.26
N PRO A 50 -16.44 2.05 9.44
CA PRO A 50 -16.94 0.67 9.39
C PRO A 50 -15.92 -0.25 8.70
N LEU A 51 -15.04 -0.85 9.50
CA LEU A 51 -14.08 -1.86 9.05
C LEU A 51 -14.80 -3.19 8.78
N ARG A 52 -14.34 -3.92 7.77
CA ARG A 52 -14.94 -5.22 7.40
C ARG A 52 -14.60 -6.39 8.35
N TYR A 53 -13.60 -6.21 9.21
CA TYR A 53 -13.04 -7.29 10.02
C TYR A 53 -13.96 -7.60 11.20
N THR A 54 -14.06 -8.89 11.56
CA THR A 54 -14.84 -9.38 12.70
C THR A 54 -14.10 -9.25 14.02
N ASP A 55 -12.77 -9.26 13.98
CA ASP A 55 -11.89 -9.24 15.15
C ASP A 55 -10.94 -8.04 15.10
N ASP A 56 -10.83 -7.32 16.21
CA ASP A 56 -9.99 -6.12 16.33
C ASP A 56 -8.51 -6.43 16.07
N ALA A 57 -8.02 -7.58 16.54
CA ALA A 57 -6.63 -8.00 16.33
C ALA A 57 -6.29 -8.15 14.83
N SER A 58 -7.21 -8.74 14.06
CA SER A 58 -7.07 -8.89 12.61
C SER A 58 -7.16 -7.54 11.89
N ALA A 59 -8.06 -6.67 12.34
CA ALA A 59 -8.22 -5.32 11.81
C ALA A 59 -6.95 -4.48 12.01
N ILE A 60 -6.42 -4.47 13.22
CA ILE A 60 -5.19 -3.74 13.59
C ILE A 60 -4.00 -4.29 12.80
N THR A 61 -3.87 -5.61 12.71
CA THR A 61 -2.80 -6.24 11.93
C THR A 61 -2.85 -5.84 10.46
N ALA A 62 -4.05 -5.83 9.85
CA ALA A 62 -4.22 -5.40 8.47
C ALA A 62 -3.89 -3.91 8.28
N LEU A 63 -4.28 -3.05 9.23
CA LEU A 63 -4.00 -1.61 9.20
C LEU A 63 -2.50 -1.30 9.36
N LEU A 64 -1.78 -2.07 10.18
CA LEU A 64 -0.33 -1.94 10.35
C LEU A 64 0.45 -2.54 9.17
N LEU A 65 -0.07 -3.58 8.53
CA LEU A 65 0.57 -4.23 7.38
C LEU A 65 0.35 -3.45 6.07
N TYR A 66 -0.74 -2.69 5.97
CA TYR A 66 -1.08 -1.87 4.81
C TYR A 66 0.06 -0.98 4.28
N PRO A 67 0.73 -0.13 5.08
CA PRO A 67 1.77 0.78 4.58
C PRO A 67 2.96 0.04 3.95
N VAL A 68 3.32 -1.12 4.50
CA VAL A 68 4.39 -1.97 3.96
C VAL A 68 3.96 -2.61 2.65
N LEU A 69 2.75 -3.16 2.59
CA LEU A 69 2.22 -3.84 1.41
C LEU A 69 2.03 -2.88 0.23
N SER A 70 1.44 -1.72 0.49
CA SER A 70 1.25 -0.66 -0.49
C SER A 70 2.57 -0.11 -1.01
N PHE A 71 3.57 0.08 -0.14
CA PHE A 71 4.90 0.53 -0.55
C PHE A 71 5.54 -0.41 -1.57
N VAL A 72 5.55 -1.72 -1.27
CA VAL A 72 6.11 -2.74 -2.17
C VAL A 72 5.40 -2.74 -3.53
N LEU A 73 4.07 -2.62 -3.53
CA LEU A 73 3.29 -2.58 -4.76
C LEU A 73 3.54 -1.32 -5.58
N VAL A 74 3.67 -0.15 -4.94
CA VAL A 74 3.96 1.12 -5.65
C VAL A 74 5.37 1.12 -6.24
N VAL A 75 6.37 0.62 -5.51
CA VAL A 75 7.74 0.46 -6.02
C VAL A 75 7.74 -0.46 -7.24
N ARG A 76 7.04 -1.59 -7.18
CA ARG A 76 6.90 -2.52 -8.31
C ARG A 76 6.14 -1.90 -9.47
N ALA A 77 5.07 -1.18 -9.20
CA ALA A 77 4.29 -0.49 -10.22
C ALA A 77 5.16 0.55 -10.96
N ARG A 78 6.00 1.30 -10.24
CA ARG A 78 6.97 2.25 -10.84
C ARG A 78 8.05 1.58 -11.68
N TYR A 79 8.44 0.36 -11.32
CA TYR A 79 9.39 -0.42 -12.10
C TYR A 79 8.78 -0.90 -13.43
N VAL A 80 7.52 -1.33 -13.42
CA VAL A 80 6.81 -1.83 -14.62
C VAL A 80 6.23 -0.69 -15.47
N SER A 81 5.74 0.37 -14.83
CA SER A 81 5.09 1.52 -15.45
C SER A 81 5.60 2.81 -14.82
N GLN A 82 6.18 3.70 -15.63
CA GLN A 82 6.68 4.99 -15.14
C GLN A 82 5.57 6.00 -14.83
N SER A 83 4.30 5.64 -15.00
CA SER A 83 3.17 6.53 -14.74
C SER A 83 2.81 6.53 -13.26
N ALA A 84 2.96 7.69 -12.64
CA ALA A 84 2.64 7.91 -11.23
C ALA A 84 1.14 7.68 -10.92
N TRP A 85 0.24 7.91 -11.87
CA TRP A 85 -1.20 7.70 -11.67
C TRP A 85 -1.56 6.24 -11.39
N PHE A 86 -0.81 5.28 -11.93
CA PHE A 86 -1.00 3.86 -11.60
C PHE A 86 -0.69 3.59 -10.12
N GLY A 87 0.35 4.21 -9.57
CA GLY A 87 0.69 4.10 -8.14
C GLY A 87 -0.44 4.65 -7.24
N VAL A 88 -1.03 5.79 -7.61
CA VAL A 88 -2.17 6.37 -6.89
C VAL A 88 -3.37 5.41 -6.90
N LEU A 89 -3.74 4.88 -8.07
CA LEU A 89 -4.86 3.95 -8.18
C LEU A 89 -4.65 2.68 -7.36
N ILE A 90 -3.42 2.15 -7.34
CA ILE A 90 -3.07 0.98 -6.53
C ILE A 90 -3.19 1.28 -5.03
N CYS A 91 -2.66 2.41 -4.55
CA CYS A 91 -2.80 2.82 -3.15
C CYS A 91 -4.27 2.92 -2.74
N CYS A 92 -5.07 3.66 -3.50
CA CYS A 92 -6.49 3.83 -3.21
C CYS A 92 -7.24 2.49 -3.26
N ALA A 93 -7.07 1.71 -4.32
CA ALA A 93 -7.74 0.42 -4.48
C ALA A 93 -7.38 -0.56 -3.36
N LEU A 94 -6.10 -0.60 -2.96
CA LEU A 94 -5.63 -1.44 -1.88
C LEU A 94 -6.20 -1.00 -0.53
N PHE A 95 -6.25 0.31 -0.26
CA PHE A 95 -6.80 0.85 0.98
C PHE A 95 -8.30 0.53 1.11
N PHE A 96 -9.10 0.90 0.11
CA PHE A 96 -10.54 0.63 0.12
C PHE A 96 -10.85 -0.87 0.08
N GLY A 97 -10.09 -1.62 -0.72
CA GLY A 97 -10.24 -3.07 -0.85
C GLY A 97 -9.88 -3.82 0.42
N LEU A 98 -8.81 -3.47 1.13
CA LEU A 98 -8.41 -4.18 2.34
C LEU A 98 -9.23 -3.79 3.57
N HIS A 99 -9.73 -2.56 3.66
CA HIS A 99 -10.39 -2.08 4.87
C HIS A 99 -11.92 -2.08 4.81
N PHE A 100 -12.52 -1.76 3.66
CA PHE A 100 -13.96 -1.49 3.56
C PHE A 100 -14.74 -2.47 2.68
N TYR A 101 -14.09 -3.11 1.72
CA TYR A 101 -14.81 -3.98 0.78
C TYR A 101 -15.28 -5.28 1.46
N LYS A 102 -16.61 -5.46 1.49
CA LYS A 102 -17.34 -6.55 2.16
C LYS A 102 -17.66 -7.74 1.24
N GLY A 103 -17.24 -7.70 -0.02
CA GLY A 103 -17.28 -8.87 -0.91
C GLY A 103 -16.11 -9.84 -0.64
N ARG A 104 -16.14 -11.02 -1.26
CA ARG A 104 -15.10 -12.07 -1.13
C ARG A 104 -13.79 -11.59 -1.79
N ILE A 105 -13.05 -10.71 -1.13
CA ILE A 105 -11.66 -10.42 -1.46
C ILE A 105 -10.82 -11.56 -0.96
N PRO A 106 -9.87 -12.02 -1.78
CA PRO A 106 -9.14 -13.22 -1.49
C PRO A 106 -8.27 -12.90 -0.26
N THR A 107 -8.17 -13.86 0.67
CA THR A 107 -7.66 -13.70 2.05
C THR A 107 -6.30 -12.98 2.13
N LEU A 108 -5.81 -12.64 3.33
CA LEU A 108 -4.44 -12.12 3.49
C LEU A 108 -3.39 -13.01 2.79
N TYR A 109 -3.70 -14.32 2.68
CA TYR A 109 -2.97 -15.31 1.89
C TYR A 109 -2.96 -15.04 0.38
N ASP A 110 -4.07 -14.57 -0.19
CA ASP A 110 -4.16 -14.22 -1.61
C ASP A 110 -3.66 -12.82 -1.91
N ALA A 111 -3.72 -11.87 -0.97
CA ALA A 111 -2.97 -10.62 -1.10
C ALA A 111 -1.46 -10.90 -1.17
N VAL A 112 -0.96 -11.80 -0.31
CA VAL A 112 0.42 -12.32 -0.38
C VAL A 112 0.65 -13.12 -1.66
N ARG A 113 -0.34 -13.86 -2.18
CA ARG A 113 -0.25 -14.57 -3.46
C ARG A 113 -0.17 -13.60 -4.64
N VAL A 114 -0.94 -12.51 -4.65
CA VAL A 114 -0.87 -11.43 -5.66
C VAL A 114 0.49 -10.76 -5.59
N VAL A 115 1.05 -10.51 -4.40
CA VAL A 115 2.42 -10.04 -4.25
C VAL A 115 3.41 -11.08 -4.79
N LYS A 116 3.29 -12.36 -4.43
CA LYS A 116 4.13 -13.45 -4.98
C LYS A 116 4.05 -13.54 -6.50
N CYS A 117 2.86 -13.43 -7.09
CA CYS A 117 2.65 -13.43 -8.53
C CYS A 117 3.25 -12.17 -9.18
N ALA A 118 3.10 -11.00 -8.57
CA ALA A 118 3.74 -9.76 -9.03
C ALA A 118 5.27 -9.84 -9.00
N PHE A 119 5.85 -10.62 -8.07
CA PHE A 119 7.29 -10.89 -8.02
C PHE A 119 7.75 -11.97 -9.00
N ARG A 120 6.89 -12.95 -9.36
CA ARG A 120 7.25 -14.07 -10.25
C ARG A 120 7.24 -13.73 -11.74
N SER A 121 6.56 -12.66 -12.14
CA SER A 121 6.43 -12.26 -13.55
C SER A 121 7.50 -11.29 -14.05
N CYS A 122 8.54 -10.98 -13.27
CA CYS A 122 9.72 -10.29 -13.78
C CYS A 122 10.71 -11.32 -14.34
N PRO A 123 10.89 -11.45 -15.67
CA PRO A 123 12.12 -12.03 -16.17
C PRO A 123 13.26 -11.12 -15.70
N THR A 124 14.17 -11.70 -14.92
CA THR A 124 15.46 -11.10 -14.60
C THR A 124 16.19 -10.78 -15.92
N PRO A 125 16.73 -9.57 -16.12
CA PRO A 125 17.79 -9.37 -17.11
C PRO A 125 19.05 -10.12 -16.69
#